data_AF-H2YEX9-F1
#
_entry.id   AF-H2YEX9-F1
#
_cell.length_a   1.000
_cell.length_b   1.000
_cell.length_c   1.000
_cell.angle_alpha   90.00
_cell.angle_beta   90.00
_cell.angle_gamma   90.00
#
_symmetry.space_group_name_H-M   'P 1'
#
loop_
_entity.id
_entity.type
_entity.pdbx_description
1 polymer ?
#
loop_
_entity_poly.entity_id
_entity_poly.type
_entity_poly.pdbx_seq_one_letter_code
_entity_poly.pdbx_strand_id
1 'polypeptide(L)'
;RWSIDAPDAPPTGVKKSSAPGQLVSSPGTNLPVTTAIRDALVAAHNNARRTVTPTATNMRLMTWDASLATLATSYAARCLFAHNKNRRNERYHPVGENIYISSGSPYNVAYGRNAVEAWDGERVYYNYQTKTCTPNKMCGHYTQVVWADTFKVGCGVASCPTVNVRGRVWNDATILICNYGPGGNYINSFPYESGRSCTNCHSSDTCNNKLCTNTGRDSLVVPAASWMSWTSWSACSTTCGYGGTRRRSRECNTFVSKDCGSPAKEFEFFCASTQCGSTTSTSTSGANWRSWTSWTACSATCGGGRRERTRSCSSGRLQDCTGYNQQLLDCNRRPCPSWNNWRGWGSCSVTCGGGRKVRTRACNTGSDADCSGSPQASQPCNTNACPTGWSTWSSWSRCSTTCGGGIRTRNRGCQALSSSQCPGPRRERGPCNTQSCSAASGWSSWSAWSACSHTCGPSTSSSTRSCPSSVTC
;
A
#
# COMPACT_ATOMS: atom_id res chain seq x y z
N ARG A 1 13.80 4.44 -22.31
CA ARG A 1 14.27 4.42 -20.89
C ARG A 1 13.67 3.21 -20.19
N TRP A 2 13.98 2.01 -20.70
CA TRP A 2 13.67 0.68 -20.15
C TRP A 2 14.69 -0.27 -20.79
N SER A 3 14.99 -1.39 -20.12
CA SER A 3 16.25 -2.16 -20.26
C SER A 3 17.49 -1.40 -19.77
N ILE A 4 18.35 -2.13 -19.06
CA ILE A 4 19.76 -1.78 -18.86
C ILE A 4 20.54 -2.60 -19.88
N ASP A 5 20.49 -2.18 -21.15
CA ASP A 5 21.40 -2.72 -22.14
C ASP A 5 22.81 -2.21 -21.78
N ALA A 6 23.70 -3.10 -21.38
CA ALA A 6 25.09 -2.76 -21.11
C ALA A 6 25.74 -2.19 -22.39
N PRO A 7 26.41 -1.02 -22.33
CA PRO A 7 27.11 -0.46 -23.48
C PRO A 7 28.42 -1.22 -23.69
N ASP A 8 28.48 -2.03 -24.74
CA ASP A 8 29.71 -2.64 -25.24
C ASP A 8 30.05 -2.06 -26.61
N ALA A 9 31.27 -1.54 -26.75
CA ALA A 9 31.79 -1.01 -28.01
C ALA A 9 32.07 -2.15 -29.01
N PRO A 10 31.91 -1.92 -30.32
CA PRO A 10 32.17 -2.95 -31.32
C PRO A 10 33.68 -3.29 -31.38
N PRO A 11 34.06 -4.57 -31.41
CA PRO A 11 35.43 -4.94 -31.76
C PRO A 11 35.74 -4.47 -33.18
N THR A 12 36.94 -3.91 -33.37
CA THR A 12 37.35 -3.29 -34.63
C THR A 12 37.58 -4.33 -35.73
N GLY A 13 36.91 -4.18 -36.88
CA GLY A 13 37.42 -4.74 -38.15
C GLY A 13 36.69 -5.96 -38.74
N VAL A 14 35.38 -5.88 -39.00
CA VAL A 14 34.72 -6.72 -40.02
C VAL A 14 33.93 -5.82 -40.98
N LYS A 15 33.96 -6.13 -42.28
CA LYS A 15 33.30 -5.32 -43.34
C LYS A 15 31.77 -5.51 -43.33
N LYS A 16 31.05 -4.50 -43.84
CA LYS A 16 29.58 -4.45 -43.92
C LYS A 16 28.99 -5.62 -44.72
N SER A 17 28.00 -6.32 -44.15
CA SER A 17 26.95 -7.01 -44.89
C SER A 17 25.66 -7.12 -44.04
N SER A 18 24.51 -6.94 -44.70
CA SER A 18 23.12 -7.06 -44.20
C SER A 18 22.71 -6.23 -42.95
N ALA A 19 21.39 -5.99 -42.82
CA ALA A 19 20.79 -5.20 -41.74
C ALA A 19 20.23 -6.11 -40.62
N PRO A 20 20.25 -5.67 -39.34
CA PRO A 20 19.77 -6.49 -38.22
C PRO A 20 18.24 -6.53 -38.16
N GLY A 21 17.62 -7.58 -38.71
CA GLY A 21 16.16 -7.75 -38.59
C GLY A 21 15.52 -8.99 -39.22
N GLN A 22 16.16 -9.68 -40.17
CA GLN A 22 15.49 -10.75 -40.93
C GLN A 22 16.41 -11.95 -41.24
N LEU A 23 16.74 -12.74 -40.22
CA LEU A 23 17.47 -14.01 -40.37
C LEU A 23 16.82 -15.12 -39.52
N VAL A 24 15.93 -15.87 -40.18
CA VAL A 24 15.47 -17.25 -39.91
C VAL A 24 15.35 -17.67 -38.43
N SER A 25 14.36 -17.09 -37.73
CA SER A 25 13.83 -17.67 -36.48
C SER A 25 12.48 -18.33 -36.78
N SER A 26 12.42 -19.66 -36.66
CA SER A 26 11.22 -20.45 -36.95
C SER A 26 10.24 -20.41 -35.77
N PRO A 27 8.91 -20.40 -36.00
CA PRO A 27 7.93 -20.57 -34.92
C PRO A 27 8.18 -21.84 -34.10
N GLY A 28 7.99 -21.75 -32.79
CA GLY A 28 8.27 -22.82 -31.84
C GLY A 28 7.03 -23.47 -31.24
N THR A 29 7.22 -24.69 -30.75
CA THR A 29 6.18 -25.45 -30.04
C THR A 29 6.18 -25.06 -28.56
N ASN A 30 5.04 -24.58 -28.06
CA ASN A 30 4.87 -24.28 -26.64
C ASN A 30 5.09 -25.53 -25.78
N LEU A 31 5.89 -25.40 -24.72
CA LEU A 31 6.11 -26.44 -23.73
C LEU A 31 5.23 -26.20 -22.49
N PRO A 32 4.57 -27.23 -21.95
CA PRO A 32 3.61 -27.05 -20.86
C PRO A 32 4.33 -26.67 -19.56
N VAL A 33 4.01 -25.50 -19.01
CA VAL A 33 4.47 -25.08 -17.68
C VAL A 33 3.59 -25.78 -16.63
N THR A 34 3.99 -26.99 -16.25
CA THR A 34 3.28 -27.81 -15.25
C THR A 34 3.31 -27.15 -13.87
N THR A 35 2.41 -27.58 -12.98
CA THR A 35 2.37 -27.19 -11.55
C THR A 35 3.76 -27.24 -10.89
N ALA A 36 4.54 -28.31 -11.12
CA ALA A 36 5.88 -28.44 -10.55
C ALA A 36 6.87 -27.39 -11.09
N ILE A 37 6.84 -27.10 -12.39
CA ILE A 37 7.71 -26.08 -13.03
C ILE A 37 7.31 -24.67 -12.55
N ARG A 38 6.00 -24.40 -12.49
CA ARG A 38 5.41 -23.18 -11.95
C ARG A 38 5.84 -22.91 -10.51
N ASP A 39 5.75 -23.92 -9.65
CA ASP A 39 6.04 -23.77 -8.23
C ASP A 39 7.55 -23.70 -7.97
N ALA A 40 8.37 -24.41 -8.76
CA ALA A 40 9.83 -24.23 -8.75
C ALA A 40 10.25 -22.82 -9.18
N LEU A 41 9.62 -22.25 -10.22
CA LEU A 41 9.82 -20.86 -10.66
C LEU A 41 9.48 -19.86 -9.55
N VAL A 42 8.30 -19.98 -8.94
CA VAL A 42 7.84 -19.05 -7.88
C VAL A 42 8.68 -19.22 -6.60
N ALA A 43 9.09 -20.44 -6.26
CA ALA A 43 10.01 -20.70 -5.14
C ALA A 43 11.39 -20.05 -5.37
N ALA A 44 11.97 -20.18 -6.56
CA ALA A 44 13.26 -19.58 -6.91
C ALA A 44 13.23 -18.04 -6.80
N HIS A 45 12.19 -17.39 -7.34
CA HIS A 45 12.00 -15.95 -7.21
C HIS A 45 11.91 -15.53 -5.73
N ASN A 46 11.14 -16.27 -4.93
CA ASN A 46 11.02 -15.98 -3.51
C ASN A 46 12.32 -16.26 -2.73
N ASN A 47 13.14 -17.22 -3.14
CA ASN A 47 14.45 -17.45 -2.52
C ASN A 47 15.39 -16.25 -2.77
N ALA A 48 15.59 -15.87 -4.03
CA ALA A 48 16.39 -14.70 -4.43
C ALA A 48 15.98 -13.43 -3.64
N ARG A 49 14.66 -13.20 -3.52
CA ARG A 49 14.08 -12.05 -2.81
C ARG A 49 14.26 -12.08 -1.29
N ARG A 50 14.35 -13.26 -0.66
CA ARG A 50 14.65 -13.43 0.78
C ARG A 50 16.14 -13.29 1.11
N THR A 51 17.01 -13.43 0.12
CA THR A 51 18.48 -13.48 0.28
C THR A 51 19.21 -12.25 -0.24
N VAL A 52 18.50 -11.17 -0.59
CA VAL A 52 19.13 -9.93 -1.08
C VAL A 52 20.08 -9.29 -0.07
N THR A 53 21.16 -8.71 -0.58
CA THR A 53 22.15 -7.94 0.17
C THR A 53 22.27 -6.54 -0.47
N PRO A 54 22.07 -5.44 0.29
CA PRO A 54 21.56 -5.39 1.67
C PRO A 54 20.15 -6.01 1.80
N THR A 55 19.74 -6.38 3.03
CA THR A 55 18.39 -6.91 3.26
C THR A 55 17.30 -5.88 2.95
N ALA A 56 16.11 -6.33 2.56
CA ALA A 56 15.02 -5.46 2.11
C ALA A 56 13.89 -5.30 3.14
N THR A 57 13.45 -4.06 3.40
CA THR A 57 12.38 -3.72 4.37
C THR A 57 10.98 -4.02 3.85
N ASN A 58 10.76 -3.91 2.53
CA ASN A 58 9.46 -3.80 1.87
C ASN A 58 9.18 -4.92 0.83
N MET A 59 10.02 -5.95 0.79
CA MET A 59 9.99 -6.99 -0.25
C MET A 59 8.72 -7.85 -0.18
N ARG A 60 7.83 -7.75 -1.18
CA ARG A 60 6.59 -8.54 -1.27
C ARG A 60 6.87 -10.01 -1.63
N LEU A 61 5.94 -10.89 -1.24
CA LEU A 61 5.89 -12.26 -1.76
C LEU A 61 5.62 -12.24 -3.28
N MET A 62 6.40 -13.02 -4.04
CA MET A 62 6.10 -13.35 -5.42
C MET A 62 5.09 -14.50 -5.47
N THR A 63 4.04 -14.37 -6.28
CA THR A 63 3.04 -15.41 -6.53
C THR A 63 2.74 -15.53 -8.03
N TRP A 64 2.10 -16.63 -8.46
CA TRP A 64 1.79 -16.84 -9.86
C TRP A 64 0.63 -15.96 -10.36
N ASP A 65 0.66 -15.59 -11.64
CA ASP A 65 -0.50 -15.05 -12.36
C ASP A 65 -0.63 -15.69 -13.75
N ALA A 66 -1.82 -16.26 -14.02
CA ALA A 66 -2.10 -16.97 -15.26
C ALA A 66 -2.16 -16.05 -16.50
N SER A 67 -2.56 -14.79 -16.36
CA SER A 67 -2.66 -13.85 -17.47
C SER A 67 -1.28 -13.35 -17.93
N LEU A 68 -0.34 -13.17 -17.00
CA LEU A 68 1.07 -12.91 -17.30
C LEU A 68 1.73 -14.13 -17.99
N ALA A 69 1.35 -15.34 -17.58
CA ALA A 69 1.85 -16.59 -18.16
C ALA A 69 1.35 -16.80 -19.59
N THR A 70 0.06 -16.60 -19.86
CA THR A 70 -0.49 -16.67 -21.23
C THR A 70 0.19 -15.67 -22.17
N LEU A 71 0.44 -14.45 -21.69
CA LEU A 71 1.21 -13.44 -22.45
C LEU A 71 2.67 -13.86 -22.69
N ALA A 72 3.30 -14.56 -21.75
CA ALA A 72 4.67 -15.06 -21.90
C ALA A 72 4.73 -16.21 -22.91
N THR A 73 3.83 -17.18 -22.79
CA THR A 73 3.71 -18.35 -23.69
C THR A 73 3.45 -17.91 -25.13
N SER A 74 2.52 -16.97 -25.36
CA SER A 74 2.23 -16.47 -26.71
C SER A 74 3.41 -15.74 -27.37
N TYR A 75 4.37 -15.23 -26.59
CA TYR A 75 5.59 -14.62 -27.10
C TYR A 75 6.76 -15.61 -27.20
N ALA A 76 6.88 -16.57 -26.28
CA ALA A 76 7.89 -17.64 -26.34
C ALA A 76 7.78 -18.46 -27.63
N ALA A 77 6.57 -18.81 -28.05
CA ALA A 77 6.28 -19.49 -29.32
C ALA A 77 6.81 -18.78 -30.59
N ARG A 78 7.18 -17.49 -30.47
CA ARG A 78 7.72 -16.71 -31.60
C ARG A 78 9.23 -16.88 -31.77
N CYS A 79 9.92 -17.50 -30.82
CA CYS A 79 11.35 -17.83 -30.89
C CYS A 79 12.25 -16.60 -31.13
N LEU A 80 11.89 -15.46 -30.53
CA LEU A 80 12.62 -14.20 -30.62
C LEU A 80 13.41 -13.94 -29.33
N PHE A 81 14.75 -13.93 -29.42
CA PHE A 81 15.59 -13.49 -28.30
C PHE A 81 15.68 -11.95 -28.24
N ALA A 82 14.53 -11.31 -28.00
CA ALA A 82 14.39 -9.87 -27.86
C ALA A 82 13.19 -9.54 -26.95
N HIS A 83 13.23 -8.42 -26.24
CA HIS A 83 12.13 -8.03 -25.36
C HIS A 83 10.83 -7.74 -26.13
N ASN A 84 9.71 -8.26 -25.62
CA ASN A 84 8.39 -8.01 -26.18
C ASN A 84 8.00 -6.54 -26.02
N LYS A 85 7.96 -5.80 -27.12
CA LYS A 85 7.58 -4.37 -27.13
C LYS A 85 6.08 -4.14 -26.86
N ASN A 86 5.26 -5.19 -26.95
CA ASN A 86 3.80 -5.14 -26.88
C ASN A 86 3.24 -5.98 -25.70
N ARG A 87 3.91 -5.98 -24.53
CA ARG A 87 3.41 -6.61 -23.31
C ARG A 87 2.23 -5.84 -22.71
N ARG A 88 1.04 -6.04 -23.27
CA ARG A 88 -0.24 -5.57 -22.73
C ARG A 88 -0.82 -6.65 -21.82
N ASN A 89 -1.19 -6.30 -20.61
CA ASN A 89 -1.91 -7.15 -19.68
C ASN A 89 -2.93 -6.29 -18.92
N GLU A 90 -4.19 -6.73 -18.85
CA GLU A 90 -5.35 -5.97 -18.37
C GLU A 90 -5.29 -5.49 -16.90
N ARG A 91 -4.31 -5.98 -16.12
CA ARG A 91 -4.15 -5.68 -14.70
C ARG A 91 -2.78 -5.13 -14.31
N TYR A 92 -1.81 -5.13 -15.23
CA TYR A 92 -0.41 -4.78 -14.94
C TYR A 92 0.21 -3.90 -16.02
N HIS A 93 0.06 -2.57 -15.92
CA HIS A 93 0.82 -1.62 -16.73
C HIS A 93 1.78 -0.79 -15.86
N PRO A 94 3.10 -0.81 -16.13
CA PRO A 94 3.79 -1.59 -17.15
C PRO A 94 3.89 -3.10 -16.79
N VAL A 95 4.23 -3.94 -17.78
CA VAL A 95 4.67 -5.33 -17.58
C VAL A 95 6.20 -5.40 -17.71
N GLY A 96 6.86 -5.92 -16.67
CA GLY A 96 8.29 -6.26 -16.71
C GLY A 96 8.52 -7.62 -17.38
N GLU A 97 9.72 -7.90 -17.87
CA GLU A 97 10.04 -9.18 -18.55
C GLU A 97 11.51 -9.55 -18.38
N ASN A 98 11.77 -10.83 -18.08
CA ASN A 98 13.08 -11.46 -18.22
C ASN A 98 12.99 -12.59 -19.25
N ILE A 99 14.09 -12.83 -19.97
CA ILE A 99 14.21 -13.88 -20.98
C ILE A 99 15.40 -14.77 -20.62
N TYR A 100 15.23 -16.08 -20.80
CA TYR A 100 16.26 -17.10 -20.64
C TYR A 100 16.25 -18.01 -21.88
N ILE A 101 17.42 -18.49 -22.29
CA ILE A 101 17.57 -19.36 -23.45
C ILE A 101 18.71 -20.36 -23.23
N SER A 102 18.54 -21.57 -23.76
CA SER A 102 19.54 -22.64 -23.74
C SER A 102 19.34 -23.57 -24.93
N SER A 103 20.42 -24.10 -25.50
CA SER A 103 20.38 -25.28 -26.39
C SER A 103 20.94 -26.50 -25.66
N GLY A 104 20.58 -27.72 -26.10
CA GLY A 104 21.07 -29.00 -25.55
C GLY A 104 20.65 -29.33 -24.10
N SER A 105 19.96 -28.42 -23.41
CA SER A 105 19.51 -28.61 -22.02
C SER A 105 18.09 -29.21 -21.98
N PRO A 106 17.85 -30.32 -21.27
CA PRO A 106 16.53 -30.95 -21.24
C PRO A 106 15.51 -30.09 -20.46
N TYR A 107 14.32 -29.90 -21.03
CA TYR A 107 13.21 -29.23 -20.36
C TYR A 107 12.63 -30.10 -19.25
N ASN A 108 12.68 -29.61 -18.00
CA ASN A 108 12.24 -30.33 -16.81
C ASN A 108 11.91 -29.36 -15.65
N VAL A 109 11.58 -29.88 -14.47
CA VAL A 109 11.24 -29.07 -13.27
C VAL A 109 12.36 -28.13 -12.83
N ALA A 110 13.62 -28.52 -12.97
CA ALA A 110 14.75 -27.67 -12.63
C ALA A 110 14.98 -26.54 -13.64
N TYR A 111 14.53 -26.68 -14.90
CA TYR A 111 14.75 -25.70 -15.97
C TYR A 111 14.33 -24.28 -15.57
N GLY A 112 13.11 -24.13 -15.04
CA GLY A 112 12.59 -22.83 -14.60
C GLY A 112 13.31 -22.29 -13.35
N ARG A 113 13.72 -23.16 -12.43
CA ARG A 113 14.52 -22.77 -11.25
C ARG A 113 15.89 -22.24 -11.69
N ASN A 114 16.59 -22.99 -12.53
CA ASN A 114 17.92 -22.67 -13.05
C ASN A 114 17.92 -21.31 -13.79
N ALA A 115 16.86 -20.98 -14.53
CA ALA A 115 16.72 -19.69 -15.20
C ALA A 115 16.69 -18.52 -14.20
N VAL A 116 15.96 -18.67 -13.10
CA VAL A 116 15.86 -17.64 -12.05
C VAL A 116 17.12 -17.58 -11.18
N GLU A 117 17.76 -18.72 -10.93
CA GLU A 117 19.07 -18.80 -10.26
C GLU A 117 20.17 -18.13 -11.10
N ALA A 118 20.14 -18.25 -12.43
CA ALA A 118 21.04 -17.53 -13.32
C ALA A 118 20.78 -16.01 -13.32
N TRP A 119 19.51 -15.58 -13.35
CA TRP A 119 19.16 -14.16 -13.23
C TRP A 119 19.52 -13.57 -11.86
N ASP A 120 19.31 -14.31 -10.76
CA ASP A 120 19.71 -13.85 -9.42
C ASP A 120 21.23 -13.82 -9.25
N GLY A 121 21.94 -14.74 -9.90
CA GLY A 121 23.41 -14.78 -9.92
C GLY A 121 24.05 -13.49 -10.45
N GLU A 122 23.36 -12.71 -11.29
CA GLU A 122 23.83 -11.39 -11.73
C GLU A 122 23.99 -10.38 -10.58
N ARG A 123 23.51 -10.67 -9.37
CA ARG A 123 23.71 -9.84 -8.16
C ARG A 123 25.18 -9.49 -7.91
N VAL A 124 26.12 -10.35 -8.30
CA VAL A 124 27.57 -10.11 -8.15
C VAL A 124 28.08 -8.95 -9.02
N TYR A 125 27.28 -8.53 -10.02
CA TYR A 125 27.56 -7.40 -10.89
C TYR A 125 26.69 -6.17 -10.56
N TYR A 126 25.80 -6.20 -9.58
CA TYR A 126 24.97 -5.04 -9.21
C TYR A 126 25.48 -4.36 -7.94
N ASN A 127 25.88 -3.09 -8.05
CA ASN A 127 26.17 -2.25 -6.90
C ASN A 127 24.88 -1.55 -6.44
N TYR A 128 24.39 -1.91 -5.25
CA TYR A 128 23.16 -1.35 -4.70
C TYR A 128 23.29 0.14 -4.36
N GLN A 129 24.42 0.57 -3.82
CA GLN A 129 24.67 1.94 -3.38
C GLN A 129 24.68 2.94 -4.56
N THR A 130 25.29 2.57 -5.69
CA THR A 130 25.34 3.39 -6.90
C THR A 130 24.18 3.14 -7.86
N LYS A 131 23.46 2.03 -7.70
CA LYS A 131 22.39 1.53 -8.60
C LYS A 131 22.87 1.16 -10.01
N THR A 132 24.14 0.76 -10.14
CA THR A 132 24.76 0.46 -11.45
C THR A 132 25.19 -0.99 -11.56
N CYS A 133 25.10 -1.56 -12.77
CA CYS A 133 25.86 -2.76 -13.09
C CYS A 133 27.36 -2.44 -13.14
N THR A 134 28.22 -3.43 -12.92
CA THR A 134 29.61 -3.42 -13.38
C THR A 134 29.65 -3.14 -14.89
N PRO A 135 30.58 -2.31 -15.40
CA PRO A 135 30.73 -2.10 -16.84
C PRO A 135 30.81 -3.42 -17.61
N ASN A 136 30.13 -3.48 -18.75
CA ASN A 136 30.18 -4.60 -19.70
C ASN A 136 29.70 -5.94 -19.06
N LYS A 137 28.85 -5.85 -18.02
CA LYS A 137 28.15 -6.98 -17.38
C LYS A 137 26.64 -6.74 -17.35
N MET A 138 25.88 -7.83 -17.41
CA MET A 138 24.44 -7.79 -17.21
C MET A 138 24.11 -7.86 -15.72
N CYS A 139 23.19 -7.01 -15.27
CA CYS A 139 22.52 -7.11 -13.96
C CYS A 139 21.03 -6.72 -14.00
N GLY A 140 20.49 -6.58 -15.22
CA GLY A 140 19.11 -6.19 -15.47
C GLY A 140 18.10 -7.27 -15.10
N HIS A 141 18.47 -8.55 -15.15
CA HIS A 141 17.55 -9.63 -14.80
C HIS A 141 17.44 -9.78 -13.27
N TYR A 142 18.56 -9.67 -12.54
CA TYR A 142 18.55 -9.62 -11.07
C TYR A 142 17.65 -8.50 -10.56
N THR A 143 17.87 -7.27 -11.02
CA THR A 143 17.09 -6.09 -10.58
C THR A 143 15.60 -6.19 -10.87
N GLN A 144 15.18 -6.95 -11.89
CA GLN A 144 13.77 -7.29 -12.12
C GLN A 144 13.28 -8.44 -11.22
N VAL A 145 14.07 -9.48 -10.96
CA VAL A 145 13.72 -10.58 -10.03
C VAL A 145 13.48 -10.03 -8.61
N VAL A 146 14.30 -9.09 -8.15
CA VAL A 146 14.26 -8.55 -6.78
C VAL A 146 13.52 -7.20 -6.65
N TRP A 147 12.68 -6.85 -7.62
CA TRP A 147 11.88 -5.62 -7.56
C TRP A 147 10.76 -5.73 -6.50
N ALA A 148 10.87 -5.00 -5.39
CA ALA A 148 9.99 -5.13 -4.22
C ALA A 148 8.51 -4.93 -4.53
N ASP A 149 8.18 -3.95 -5.38
CA ASP A 149 6.80 -3.65 -5.75
C ASP A 149 6.14 -4.72 -6.63
N THR A 150 6.93 -5.50 -7.39
CA THR A 150 6.44 -6.64 -8.18
C THR A 150 6.02 -7.75 -7.22
N PHE A 151 4.81 -8.31 -7.37
CA PHE A 151 4.31 -9.40 -6.52
C PHE A 151 3.68 -10.56 -7.30
N LYS A 152 3.58 -10.42 -8.62
CA LYS A 152 3.06 -11.45 -9.53
C LYS A 152 4.06 -11.74 -10.64
N VAL A 153 4.21 -13.02 -10.97
CA VAL A 153 4.99 -13.49 -12.12
C VAL A 153 4.17 -14.53 -12.88
N GLY A 154 4.27 -14.51 -14.20
CA GLY A 154 3.73 -15.58 -15.04
C GLY A 154 4.69 -15.84 -16.18
N CYS A 155 5.06 -17.10 -16.37
CA CYS A 155 6.08 -17.51 -17.33
C CYS A 155 5.52 -18.50 -18.38
N GLY A 156 6.15 -18.51 -19.54
CA GLY A 156 5.86 -19.38 -20.67
C GLY A 156 7.15 -19.87 -21.32
N VAL A 157 7.09 -21.02 -21.97
CA VAL A 157 8.26 -21.71 -22.52
C VAL A 157 7.92 -22.27 -23.90
N ALA A 158 8.87 -22.24 -24.83
CA ALA A 158 8.76 -22.90 -26.12
C ALA A 158 10.07 -23.61 -26.51
N SER A 159 9.94 -24.70 -27.26
CA SER A 159 11.02 -25.31 -28.02
C SER A 159 11.08 -24.67 -29.41
N CYS A 160 12.26 -24.24 -29.82
CA CYS A 160 12.51 -23.42 -31.00
C CYS A 160 13.54 -24.09 -31.91
N PRO A 161 13.17 -24.52 -33.13
CA PRO A 161 14.11 -25.15 -34.07
C PRO A 161 15.29 -24.25 -34.41
N THR A 162 15.04 -22.95 -34.57
CA THR A 162 16.09 -21.91 -34.72
C THR A 162 15.74 -20.64 -33.96
N VAL A 163 16.71 -20.05 -33.27
CA VAL A 163 16.63 -18.72 -32.65
C VAL A 163 17.84 -17.88 -33.05
N ASN A 164 17.62 -16.62 -33.44
CA ASN A 164 18.71 -15.67 -33.65
C ASN A 164 19.07 -14.94 -32.34
N VAL A 165 20.20 -15.29 -31.73
CA VAL A 165 20.75 -14.67 -30.53
C VAL A 165 21.88 -13.71 -30.93
N ARG A 166 21.54 -12.41 -31.05
CA ARG A 166 22.48 -11.32 -31.36
C ARG A 166 23.38 -11.60 -32.59
N GLY A 167 22.81 -12.15 -33.66
CA GLY A 167 23.51 -12.45 -34.92
C GLY A 167 24.06 -13.87 -35.02
N ARG A 168 23.97 -14.70 -33.97
CA ARG A 168 24.30 -16.13 -34.03
C ARG A 168 23.01 -16.97 -34.00
N VAL A 169 22.89 -17.93 -34.91
CA VAL A 169 21.78 -18.89 -34.92
C VAL A 169 22.05 -19.96 -33.87
N TRP A 170 21.05 -20.23 -33.04
CA TRP A 170 21.01 -21.34 -32.08
C TRP A 170 19.97 -22.34 -32.57
N ASN A 171 20.37 -23.61 -32.68
CA ASN A 171 19.47 -24.70 -33.05
C ASN A 171 18.93 -25.39 -31.79
N ASP A 172 17.75 -26.00 -31.88
CA ASP A 172 17.12 -26.80 -30.82
C ASP A 172 17.13 -26.10 -29.45
N ALA A 173 16.79 -24.81 -29.47
CA ALA A 173 16.83 -23.95 -28.32
C ALA A 173 15.50 -24.02 -27.54
N THR A 174 15.57 -24.16 -26.22
CA THR A 174 14.43 -23.85 -25.34
C THR A 174 14.52 -22.39 -24.93
N ILE A 175 13.45 -21.62 -25.13
CA ILE A 175 13.31 -20.23 -24.67
C ILE A 175 12.27 -20.16 -23.56
N LEU A 176 12.60 -19.52 -22.44
CA LEU A 176 11.72 -19.24 -21.32
C LEU A 176 11.59 -17.74 -21.13
N ILE A 177 10.36 -17.28 -20.94
CA ILE A 177 10.03 -15.87 -20.77
C ILE A 177 9.18 -15.74 -19.51
N CYS A 178 9.54 -14.82 -18.62
CA CYS A 178 8.76 -14.51 -17.41
C CYS A 178 8.31 -13.05 -17.45
N ASN A 179 7.00 -12.83 -17.39
CA ASN A 179 6.39 -11.51 -17.27
C ASN A 179 6.09 -11.18 -15.80
N TYR A 180 6.26 -9.90 -15.45
CA TYR A 180 6.23 -9.40 -14.07
C TYR A 180 5.17 -8.30 -13.86
N GLY A 181 4.38 -8.44 -12.80
CA GLY A 181 3.28 -7.56 -12.43
C GLY A 181 3.35 -7.06 -10.97
N PRO A 182 3.23 -5.73 -10.73
CA PRO A 182 3.53 -4.66 -11.68
C PRO A 182 4.97 -4.76 -12.23
N GLY A 183 5.21 -4.17 -13.40
CA GLY A 183 6.53 -4.08 -13.99
C GLY A 183 7.49 -3.21 -13.17
N GLY A 184 8.74 -3.68 -13.09
CA GLY A 184 9.81 -3.11 -12.27
C GLY A 184 10.91 -2.47 -13.09
N ASN A 185 12.13 -2.51 -12.54
CA ASN A 185 13.39 -2.14 -13.17
C ASN A 185 13.42 -0.72 -13.78
N TYR A 186 13.07 0.27 -12.96
CA TYR A 186 13.06 1.68 -13.32
C TYR A 186 14.49 2.25 -13.27
N ILE A 187 14.92 2.92 -14.35
CA ILE A 187 16.27 3.48 -14.45
C ILE A 187 16.53 4.49 -13.32
N ASN A 188 17.69 4.36 -12.66
CA ASN A 188 18.16 5.17 -11.52
C ASN A 188 17.35 5.04 -10.22
N SER A 189 16.49 4.02 -10.11
CA SER A 189 15.74 3.67 -8.89
C SER A 189 16.33 2.43 -8.20
N PHE A 190 16.21 2.33 -6.88
CA PHE A 190 16.57 1.11 -6.15
C PHE A 190 15.50 0.03 -6.39
N PRO A 191 15.86 -1.27 -6.47
CA PRO A 191 14.88 -2.34 -6.66
C PRO A 191 14.03 -2.64 -5.41
N TYR A 192 14.54 -2.31 -4.23
CA TYR A 192 13.87 -2.45 -2.94
C TYR A 192 14.40 -1.39 -1.98
N GLU A 193 13.80 -1.25 -0.80
CA GLU A 193 14.34 -0.40 0.28
C GLU A 193 15.25 -1.21 1.20
N SER A 194 16.46 -0.72 1.48
CA SER A 194 17.46 -1.41 2.30
C SER A 194 17.22 -1.23 3.81
N GLY A 195 17.23 -2.32 4.58
CA GLY A 195 17.13 -2.31 6.04
C GLY A 195 16.82 -3.69 6.63
N ARG A 196 16.33 -3.74 7.87
CA ARG A 196 15.88 -4.99 8.51
C ARG A 196 14.65 -5.54 7.76
N SER A 197 14.61 -6.84 7.53
CA SER A 197 13.51 -7.45 6.77
C SER A 197 12.13 -7.20 7.39
N CYS A 198 11.16 -6.93 6.52
CA CYS A 198 9.75 -6.62 6.85
C CYS A 198 9.48 -5.32 7.63
N THR A 199 10.45 -4.44 7.91
CA THR A 199 10.16 -3.20 8.68
C THR A 199 9.42 -2.11 7.91
N ASN A 200 9.18 -2.28 6.61
CA ASN A 200 8.30 -1.41 5.81
C ASN A 200 7.36 -2.24 4.91
N CYS A 201 6.78 -3.30 5.47
CA CYS A 201 5.59 -3.93 4.89
C CYS A 201 4.38 -2.98 5.02
N HIS A 202 3.40 -3.12 4.13
CA HIS A 202 2.14 -2.38 4.25
C HIS A 202 1.38 -2.78 5.54
N SER A 203 0.54 -1.90 6.09
CA SER A 203 -0.15 -2.15 7.37
C SER A 203 -1.16 -3.30 7.36
N SER A 204 -1.53 -3.79 6.16
CA SER A 204 -2.35 -5.01 5.96
C SER A 204 -1.55 -6.30 5.84
N ASP A 205 -0.21 -6.21 5.83
CA ASP A 205 0.67 -7.31 5.47
C ASP A 205 1.34 -7.90 6.72
N THR A 206 1.52 -9.22 6.72
CA THR A 206 2.27 -9.95 7.72
C THR A 206 3.70 -10.22 7.23
N CYS A 207 4.67 -10.35 8.12
CA CYS A 207 6.00 -10.83 7.75
C CYS A 207 6.02 -12.36 7.74
N ASN A 208 6.34 -12.98 6.61
CA ASN A 208 6.58 -14.41 6.50
C ASN A 208 7.97 -14.67 5.92
N ASN A 209 8.91 -15.11 6.77
CA ASN A 209 10.28 -15.47 6.40
C ASN A 209 10.95 -14.40 5.51
N LYS A 210 11.02 -13.15 6.00
CA LYS A 210 11.57 -11.95 5.33
C LYS A 210 10.77 -11.36 4.16
N LEU A 211 9.60 -11.90 3.79
CA LEU A 211 8.73 -11.31 2.77
C LEU A 211 7.42 -10.77 3.38
N CYS A 212 6.93 -9.66 2.85
CA CYS A 212 5.62 -9.10 3.16
C CYS A 212 4.53 -9.94 2.48
N THR A 213 3.70 -10.62 3.26
CA THR A 213 2.59 -11.48 2.81
C THR A 213 1.23 -10.88 3.12
N ASN A 214 0.25 -11.14 2.25
CA ASN A 214 -1.10 -10.59 2.34
C ASN A 214 -2.10 -11.60 1.75
N THR A 215 -3.00 -12.12 2.58
CA THR A 215 -3.94 -13.19 2.20
C THR A 215 -4.94 -12.80 1.11
N GLY A 216 -5.15 -11.50 0.88
CA GLY A 216 -5.74 -11.01 -0.36
C GLY A 216 -4.73 -11.12 -1.50
N ARG A 217 -3.79 -10.19 -1.56
CA ARG A 217 -2.85 -9.94 -2.68
C ARG A 217 -2.07 -11.18 -3.17
N ASP A 218 -1.79 -12.12 -2.28
CA ASP A 218 -0.99 -13.29 -2.62
C ASP A 218 -1.89 -14.43 -3.13
N SER A 219 -3.03 -14.67 -2.47
CA SER A 219 -4.08 -15.60 -2.91
C SER A 219 -4.86 -15.14 -4.14
N LEU A 220 -4.51 -13.98 -4.75
CA LEU A 220 -5.05 -13.58 -6.04
C LEU A 220 -4.62 -14.55 -7.14
N VAL A 221 -5.42 -15.60 -7.32
CA VAL A 221 -5.62 -16.15 -8.66
C VAL A 221 -6.36 -15.09 -9.50
N VAL A 222 -7.38 -14.41 -8.91
CA VAL A 222 -8.16 -13.26 -9.50
C VAL A 222 -9.06 -12.49 -8.47
N PRO A 223 -8.56 -11.85 -7.39
CA PRO A 223 -9.06 -10.48 -6.97
C PRO A 223 -8.03 -9.30 -7.13
N ALA A 224 -8.08 -8.03 -6.62
CA ALA A 224 -9.05 -7.18 -5.86
C ALA A 224 -8.82 -5.63 -6.08
N ALA A 225 -9.87 -4.78 -6.06
CA ALA A 225 -9.95 -3.41 -6.66
C ALA A 225 -9.08 -2.25 -6.09
N SER A 226 -8.23 -1.64 -6.92
CA SER A 226 -7.46 -0.40 -6.64
C SER A 226 -6.78 0.24 -7.88
N TRP A 227 -6.60 1.57 -7.93
CA TRP A 227 -5.81 2.24 -8.99
C TRP A 227 -4.29 2.01 -8.83
N MET A 228 -3.59 1.76 -9.93
CA MET A 228 -2.13 1.64 -9.99
C MET A 228 -1.40 2.98 -10.13
N SER A 229 -0.06 2.94 -10.04
CA SER A 229 0.86 4.02 -10.40
C SER A 229 0.81 4.37 -11.90
N TRP A 230 1.26 5.58 -12.25
CA TRP A 230 1.30 6.06 -13.64
C TRP A 230 2.50 5.50 -14.43
N THR A 231 2.27 5.15 -15.69
CA THR A 231 3.33 4.85 -16.65
C THR A 231 4.13 6.11 -17.05
N SER A 232 5.36 5.91 -17.52
CA SER A 232 6.17 6.98 -18.13
C SER A 232 5.60 7.43 -19.48
N TRP A 233 5.89 8.67 -19.88
CA TRP A 233 5.48 9.23 -21.17
C TRP A 233 6.07 8.48 -22.38
N SER A 234 5.27 8.34 -23.43
CA SER A 234 5.71 7.81 -24.74
C SER A 234 6.64 8.79 -25.48
N ALA A 235 7.26 8.29 -26.55
CA ALA A 235 7.76 9.13 -27.64
C ALA A 235 6.61 9.85 -28.37
N CYS A 236 6.95 10.80 -29.24
CA CYS A 236 5.98 11.53 -30.05
C CYS A 236 5.48 10.69 -31.24
N SER A 237 4.22 10.84 -31.64
CA SER A 237 3.60 10.05 -32.71
C SER A 237 4.04 10.43 -34.13
N THR A 238 4.73 11.56 -34.31
CA THR A 238 5.46 11.87 -35.55
C THR A 238 6.91 12.28 -35.26
N THR A 239 7.80 11.98 -36.20
CA THR A 239 9.23 12.37 -36.18
C THR A 239 9.49 13.66 -36.97
N CYS A 240 8.60 14.00 -37.90
CA CYS A 240 8.53 15.28 -38.61
C CYS A 240 7.05 15.63 -38.87
N GLY A 241 6.80 16.78 -39.49
CA GLY A 241 5.53 17.50 -39.43
C GLY A 241 5.30 18.18 -38.08
N TYR A 242 4.62 19.33 -38.07
CA TYR A 242 4.19 20.03 -36.85
C TYR A 242 2.98 19.31 -36.19
N GLY A 243 3.08 17.99 -35.93
CA GLY A 243 1.91 17.09 -35.91
C GLY A 243 1.90 15.90 -34.94
N GLY A 244 2.89 15.69 -34.08
CA GLY A 244 2.95 14.52 -33.18
C GLY A 244 2.40 14.71 -31.75
N THR A 245 1.76 13.67 -31.20
CA THR A 245 1.28 13.57 -29.81
C THR A 245 2.03 12.51 -29.00
N ARG A 246 2.16 12.70 -27.67
CA ARG A 246 2.67 11.69 -26.71
C ARG A 246 1.68 11.43 -25.57
N ARG A 247 1.72 10.22 -25.01
CA ARG A 247 0.69 9.67 -24.10
C ARG A 247 1.27 8.97 -22.86
N ARG A 248 0.42 8.72 -21.85
CA ARG A 248 0.65 7.79 -20.71
C ARG A 248 -0.68 7.36 -20.07
N SER A 249 -0.65 6.31 -19.26
CA SER A 249 -1.82 5.61 -18.68
C SER A 249 -1.57 5.08 -17.26
N ARG A 250 -2.63 4.58 -16.60
CA ARG A 250 -2.59 3.72 -15.42
C ARG A 250 -3.84 2.82 -15.40
N GLU A 251 -3.79 1.69 -14.70
CA GLU A 251 -4.88 0.72 -14.66
C GLU A 251 -5.54 0.59 -13.27
N CYS A 252 -6.66 -0.12 -13.21
CA CYS A 252 -7.33 -0.47 -11.97
C CYS A 252 -7.48 -1.98 -11.81
N ASN A 253 -7.20 -2.47 -10.61
CA ASN A 253 -7.11 -3.86 -10.19
C ASN A 253 -8.50 -4.49 -9.91
N THR A 254 -9.56 -4.16 -10.66
CA THR A 254 -10.98 -4.28 -10.24
C THR A 254 -11.51 -5.68 -9.91
N PHE A 255 -11.71 -5.98 -8.62
CA PHE A 255 -12.65 -7.00 -8.12
C PHE A 255 -13.09 -6.61 -6.68
N VAL A 256 -14.35 -6.59 -6.27
CA VAL A 256 -15.62 -6.96 -6.94
C VAL A 256 -16.56 -5.75 -6.93
N SER A 257 -17.44 -5.64 -7.94
CA SER A 257 -18.65 -4.79 -7.98
C SER A 257 -18.52 -3.30 -7.58
N LYS A 258 -17.38 -2.65 -7.84
CA LYS A 258 -17.37 -1.19 -8.06
C LYS A 258 -16.22 -0.75 -8.95
N ASP A 259 -16.52 0.08 -9.94
CA ASP A 259 -15.52 0.70 -10.80
C ASP A 259 -14.61 1.65 -10.02
N CYS A 260 -13.40 1.83 -10.55
CA CYS A 260 -12.43 2.83 -10.12
C CYS A 260 -12.83 4.29 -10.45
N GLY A 261 -14.08 4.51 -10.89
CA GLY A 261 -14.52 5.71 -11.61
C GLY A 261 -14.19 5.63 -13.11
N SER A 262 -14.40 6.74 -13.82
CA SER A 262 -14.16 6.85 -15.26
C SER A 262 -12.76 6.36 -15.67
N PRO A 263 -12.60 5.72 -16.85
CA PRO A 263 -11.33 5.15 -17.29
C PRO A 263 -10.22 6.21 -17.37
N ALA A 264 -8.97 5.79 -17.14
CA ALA A 264 -7.78 6.66 -17.16
C ALA A 264 -7.41 7.08 -18.60
N LYS A 265 -8.26 7.88 -19.22
CA LYS A 265 -8.13 8.35 -20.61
C LYS A 265 -6.97 9.33 -20.78
N GLU A 266 -5.84 8.77 -21.21
CA GLU A 266 -4.73 9.35 -21.98
C GLU A 266 -4.64 10.89 -22.02
N PHE A 267 -3.69 11.48 -21.30
CA PHE A 267 -3.26 12.85 -21.59
C PHE A 267 -2.45 12.85 -22.89
N GLU A 268 -2.94 13.51 -23.94
CA GLU A 268 -2.14 13.81 -25.13
C GLU A 268 -1.43 15.17 -24.98
N PHE A 269 -0.14 15.20 -25.29
CA PHE A 269 0.64 16.42 -25.40
C PHE A 269 1.37 16.49 -26.74
N PHE A 270 1.38 17.67 -27.36
CA PHE A 270 2.02 17.94 -28.65
C PHE A 270 3.56 18.04 -28.52
N CYS A 271 4.32 17.51 -29.48
CA CYS A 271 5.74 17.22 -29.24
C CYS A 271 6.71 17.12 -30.46
N ALA A 272 6.36 17.60 -31.66
CA ALA A 272 7.30 17.70 -32.79
C ALA A 272 7.08 18.96 -33.65
N SER A 273 8.14 19.48 -34.28
CA SER A 273 8.15 20.81 -34.93
C SER A 273 9.16 21.01 -36.08
N THR A 274 9.28 20.06 -37.00
CA THR A 274 10.21 20.12 -38.16
C THR A 274 9.56 19.52 -39.41
N GLN A 275 9.82 20.06 -40.59
CA GLN A 275 9.16 19.64 -41.84
C GLN A 275 9.80 18.36 -42.43
N CYS A 276 9.01 17.51 -43.08
CA CYS A 276 9.51 16.30 -43.76
C CYS A 276 10.03 16.63 -45.17
N GLY A 277 11.10 15.97 -45.63
CA GLY A 277 11.74 16.24 -46.92
C GLY A 277 10.93 15.80 -48.15
N SER A 278 11.15 16.48 -49.27
CA SER A 278 10.47 16.26 -50.55
C SER A 278 11.41 15.71 -51.62
N THR A 279 10.92 14.78 -52.45
CA THR A 279 11.39 14.55 -53.81
C THR A 279 10.22 14.24 -54.75
N THR A 280 9.73 15.29 -55.40
CA THR A 280 9.00 15.28 -56.69
C THR A 280 7.81 14.32 -56.87
N SER A 281 6.63 14.79 -56.48
CA SER A 281 5.60 15.09 -57.48
C SER A 281 4.89 16.41 -57.13
N THR A 282 4.45 17.13 -58.16
CA THR A 282 3.85 18.48 -58.17
C THR A 282 3.42 19.09 -56.83
N SER A 283 4.25 19.99 -56.31
CA SER A 283 3.90 20.86 -55.18
C SER A 283 2.89 21.94 -55.59
N THR A 284 1.65 21.84 -55.11
CA THR A 284 0.73 23.00 -55.08
C THR A 284 1.17 23.94 -53.96
N SER A 285 2.08 24.86 -54.27
CA SER A 285 2.66 25.81 -53.32
C SER A 285 1.63 26.79 -52.78
N GLY A 286 1.42 26.81 -51.46
CA GLY A 286 0.64 27.86 -50.77
C GLY A 286 -0.31 27.39 -49.66
N ALA A 287 -0.52 26.09 -49.47
CA ALA A 287 -1.53 25.57 -48.54
C ALA A 287 -1.23 25.87 -47.05
N ASN A 288 -1.84 26.92 -46.50
CA ASN A 288 -1.81 27.26 -45.07
C ASN A 288 -3.04 26.76 -44.28
N TRP A 289 -2.88 26.52 -42.98
CA TRP A 289 -4.01 26.26 -42.09
C TRP A 289 -4.90 27.49 -41.94
N ARG A 290 -6.22 27.29 -41.92
CA ARG A 290 -7.20 28.29 -41.45
C ARG A 290 -7.16 28.41 -39.92
N SER A 291 -7.80 29.44 -39.38
CA SER A 291 -7.96 29.65 -37.93
C SER A 291 -8.60 28.45 -37.23
N TRP A 292 -8.24 28.26 -35.96
CA TRP A 292 -8.92 27.29 -35.08
C TRP A 292 -10.39 27.69 -34.86
N THR A 293 -11.27 26.69 -34.78
CA THR A 293 -12.62 26.89 -34.23
C THR A 293 -12.54 27.33 -32.76
N SER A 294 -13.65 27.86 -32.26
CA SER A 294 -13.91 27.92 -30.82
C SER A 294 -13.76 26.53 -30.19
N TRP A 295 -13.42 26.49 -28.90
CA TRP A 295 -13.48 25.26 -28.11
C TRP A 295 -14.94 24.84 -27.89
N THR A 296 -15.20 23.54 -27.93
CA THR A 296 -16.49 22.98 -27.49
C THR A 296 -16.72 23.18 -25.98
N ALA A 297 -17.96 23.01 -25.54
CA ALA A 297 -18.28 22.87 -24.12
C ALA A 297 -17.55 21.64 -23.52
N CYS A 298 -17.31 21.66 -22.20
CA CYS A 298 -16.67 20.52 -21.53
C CYS A 298 -17.60 19.31 -21.51
N SER A 299 -17.10 18.13 -21.89
CA SER A 299 -17.85 16.87 -21.95
C SER A 299 -18.38 16.34 -20.61
N ALA A 300 -18.05 16.99 -19.49
CA ALA A 300 -18.54 16.69 -18.15
C ALA A 300 -18.48 17.97 -17.28
N THR A 301 -19.43 18.15 -16.36
CA THR A 301 -19.48 19.30 -15.44
C THR A 301 -18.55 19.14 -14.23
N CYS A 302 -18.24 17.91 -13.85
CA CYS A 302 -17.33 17.52 -12.77
C CYS A 302 -16.68 16.16 -13.09
N GLY A 303 -15.74 15.71 -12.27
CA GLY A 303 -15.09 14.40 -12.40
C GLY A 303 -14.05 14.28 -13.54
N GLY A 304 -13.83 15.37 -14.28
CA GLY A 304 -12.94 15.41 -15.45
C GLY A 304 -13.69 15.20 -16.77
N GLY A 305 -13.63 16.22 -17.64
CA GLY A 305 -14.12 16.17 -19.02
C GLY A 305 -13.08 16.70 -20.01
N ARG A 306 -13.42 16.68 -21.30
CA ARG A 306 -12.60 17.24 -22.38
C ARG A 306 -13.39 18.28 -23.16
N ARG A 307 -12.67 19.24 -23.74
CA ARG A 307 -13.15 20.10 -24.83
C ARG A 307 -12.19 19.98 -26.02
N GLU A 308 -12.72 20.25 -27.20
CA GLU A 308 -12.05 20.05 -28.48
C GLU A 308 -12.14 21.31 -29.34
N ARG A 309 -11.20 21.51 -30.26
CA ARG A 309 -11.32 22.42 -31.41
C ARG A 309 -10.57 21.89 -32.62
N THR A 310 -10.99 22.29 -33.82
CA THR A 310 -10.40 21.83 -35.08
C THR A 310 -10.02 23.00 -35.98
N ARG A 311 -9.33 22.73 -37.10
CA ARG A 311 -9.07 23.67 -38.19
C ARG A 311 -8.93 22.93 -39.52
N SER A 312 -9.34 23.58 -40.60
CA SER A 312 -9.25 23.05 -41.96
C SER A 312 -8.07 23.64 -42.74
N CYS A 313 -7.57 22.89 -43.73
CA CYS A 313 -6.54 23.35 -44.64
C CYS A 313 -7.16 24.27 -45.72
N SER A 314 -6.42 25.29 -46.18
CA SER A 314 -6.90 26.23 -47.21
C SER A 314 -7.23 25.55 -48.54
N SER A 315 -6.46 24.52 -48.95
CA SER A 315 -6.68 23.70 -50.15
C SER A 315 -7.80 22.65 -50.01
N GLY A 316 -8.43 22.54 -48.83
CA GLY A 316 -9.42 21.51 -48.51
C GLY A 316 -8.82 20.15 -48.14
N ARG A 317 -7.64 19.79 -48.65
CA ARG A 317 -6.95 18.53 -48.29
C ARG A 317 -6.07 18.73 -47.05
N LEU A 318 -6.36 18.00 -45.97
CA LEU A 318 -5.62 18.10 -44.71
C LEU A 318 -4.12 17.73 -44.82
N GLN A 319 -3.74 17.02 -45.88
CA GLN A 319 -2.38 16.55 -46.14
C GLN A 319 -1.45 17.67 -46.63
N ASP A 320 -1.98 18.71 -47.28
CA ASP A 320 -1.19 19.77 -47.90
C ASP A 320 -0.68 20.78 -46.86
N CYS A 321 -1.40 20.94 -45.75
CA CYS A 321 -1.04 21.84 -44.66
C CYS A 321 -0.20 21.13 -43.59
N THR A 322 1.02 21.61 -43.32
CA THR A 322 1.87 20.96 -42.30
C THR A 322 1.41 21.30 -40.88
N GLY A 323 0.71 20.39 -40.19
CA GLY A 323 0.55 20.41 -38.72
C GLY A 323 -0.71 19.75 -38.16
N TYR A 324 -0.95 19.86 -36.85
CA TYR A 324 -2.20 19.36 -36.22
C TYR A 324 -3.44 20.05 -36.80
N ASN A 325 -4.49 19.30 -37.09
CA ASN A 325 -5.82 19.81 -37.46
C ASN A 325 -6.84 19.78 -36.30
N GLN A 326 -6.50 19.13 -35.17
CA GLN A 326 -7.34 18.93 -33.99
C GLN A 326 -6.56 19.27 -32.71
N GLN A 327 -7.24 19.81 -31.70
CA GLN A 327 -6.70 20.00 -30.35
C GLN A 327 -7.72 19.58 -29.30
N LEU A 328 -7.23 18.91 -28.26
CA LEU A 328 -7.98 18.49 -27.07
C LEU A 328 -7.39 19.18 -25.83
N LEU A 329 -8.25 19.52 -24.87
CA LEU A 329 -7.87 20.12 -23.59
C LEU A 329 -8.80 19.63 -22.48
N ASP A 330 -8.23 19.21 -21.36
CA ASP A 330 -9.02 18.78 -20.19
C ASP A 330 -9.71 19.98 -19.52
N CYS A 331 -10.84 19.70 -18.90
CA CYS A 331 -11.63 20.66 -18.14
C CYS A 331 -12.33 19.97 -16.96
N ASN A 332 -12.86 20.77 -16.03
CA ASN A 332 -13.72 20.32 -14.94
C ASN A 332 -13.17 19.16 -14.09
N ARG A 333 -11.85 19.19 -13.82
CA ARG A 333 -11.10 18.20 -13.02
C ARG A 333 -11.46 18.17 -11.51
N ARG A 334 -12.41 18.99 -11.04
CA ARG A 334 -12.89 18.95 -9.65
C ARG A 334 -13.75 17.69 -9.44
N PRO A 335 -13.61 16.94 -8.33
CA PRO A 335 -14.48 15.81 -8.04
C PRO A 335 -15.96 16.19 -8.07
N CYS A 336 -16.83 15.26 -8.50
CA CYS A 336 -18.27 15.47 -8.37
C CYS A 336 -18.73 15.41 -6.90
N PRO A 337 -19.83 16.09 -6.54
CA PRO A 337 -20.45 15.96 -5.24
C PRO A 337 -20.72 14.49 -4.89
N SER A 338 -20.17 14.03 -3.77
CA SER A 338 -20.42 12.70 -3.24
C SER A 338 -20.21 12.65 -1.73
N TRP A 339 -21.02 11.81 -1.07
CA TRP A 339 -20.97 11.63 0.36
C TRP A 339 -19.64 11.02 0.80
N ASN A 340 -18.95 11.66 1.75
CA ASN A 340 -17.87 11.02 2.47
C ASN A 340 -18.40 9.81 3.29
N ASN A 341 -17.48 8.96 3.72
CA ASN A 341 -17.79 7.86 4.64
C ASN A 341 -18.49 8.37 5.91
N TRP A 342 -19.41 7.56 6.42
CA TRP A 342 -19.98 7.77 7.75
C TRP A 342 -18.89 7.80 8.81
N ARG A 343 -18.93 8.79 9.70
CA ARG A 343 -18.21 8.75 10.98
C ARG A 343 -18.70 7.56 11.82
N GLY A 344 -17.92 7.20 12.83
CA GLY A 344 -18.35 6.23 13.84
C GLY A 344 -19.69 6.64 14.49
N TRP A 345 -20.41 5.66 15.02
CA TRP A 345 -21.57 5.95 15.86
C TRP A 345 -21.13 6.70 17.11
N GLY A 346 -21.79 7.82 17.42
CA GLY A 346 -21.66 8.48 18.72
C GLY A 346 -22.24 7.63 19.85
N SER A 347 -22.05 8.11 21.07
CA SER A 347 -22.65 7.53 22.28
C SER A 347 -24.17 7.38 22.15
N CYS A 348 -24.73 6.38 22.84
CA CYS A 348 -26.17 6.25 22.97
C CYS A 348 -26.74 7.39 23.82
N SER A 349 -27.92 7.91 23.47
CA SER A 349 -28.59 9.00 24.20
C SER A 349 -28.92 8.69 25.67
N VAL A 350 -28.99 7.40 26.03
CA VAL A 350 -29.19 6.90 27.40
C VAL A 350 -28.35 5.63 27.62
N THR A 351 -28.02 5.31 28.86
CA THR A 351 -27.25 4.10 29.24
C THR A 351 -28.11 2.83 29.29
N CYS A 352 -29.43 2.97 29.42
CA CYS A 352 -30.43 1.91 29.49
C CYS A 352 -31.82 2.47 29.12
N GLY A 353 -32.83 1.61 28.97
CA GLY A 353 -34.22 2.00 28.72
C GLY A 353 -34.58 2.31 27.26
N GLY A 354 -33.65 2.10 26.32
CA GLY A 354 -33.85 2.37 24.89
C GLY A 354 -33.47 3.80 24.50
N GLY A 355 -32.31 3.95 23.88
CA GLY A 355 -31.82 5.21 23.32
C GLY A 355 -31.63 5.17 21.81
N ARG A 356 -31.19 6.31 21.27
CA ARG A 356 -30.65 6.40 19.90
C ARG A 356 -29.20 6.82 19.94
N LYS A 357 -28.40 6.21 19.06
CA LYS A 357 -27.06 6.67 18.67
C LYS A 357 -27.16 7.28 17.29
N VAL A 358 -26.40 8.34 17.05
CA VAL A 358 -26.38 9.08 15.77
C VAL A 358 -24.98 8.97 15.17
N ARG A 359 -24.91 8.89 13.84
CA ARG A 359 -23.68 9.07 13.07
C ARG A 359 -23.91 10.09 11.97
N THR A 360 -22.86 10.81 11.62
CA THR A 360 -22.89 11.85 10.58
C THR A 360 -21.90 11.56 9.46
N ARG A 361 -22.16 12.14 8.30
CA ARG A 361 -21.27 12.23 7.14
C ARG A 361 -21.39 13.64 6.58
N ALA A 362 -20.40 14.07 5.82
CA ALA A 362 -20.41 15.35 5.12
C ALA A 362 -20.26 15.12 3.61
N CYS A 363 -20.76 16.02 2.78
CA CYS A 363 -20.48 16.03 1.35
C CYS A 363 -19.01 16.43 1.09
N ASN A 364 -18.39 15.88 0.04
CA ASN A 364 -16.99 16.15 -0.31
C ASN A 364 -16.73 17.59 -0.81
N THR A 365 -17.77 18.37 -1.09
CA THR A 365 -17.68 19.80 -1.44
C THR A 365 -17.65 20.73 -0.23
N GLY A 366 -18.01 20.23 0.96
CA GLY A 366 -18.28 21.04 2.15
C GLY A 366 -19.72 21.56 2.27
N SER A 367 -20.58 21.35 1.26
CA SER A 367 -22.00 21.67 1.27
C SER A 367 -22.83 20.40 1.20
N ASP A 368 -23.54 20.06 2.27
CA ASP A 368 -24.38 18.85 2.35
C ASP A 368 -25.58 18.88 1.38
N ALA A 369 -25.94 20.06 0.87
CA ALA A 369 -26.99 20.22 -0.15
C ALA A 369 -26.56 19.72 -1.54
N ASP A 370 -25.26 19.65 -1.82
CA ASP A 370 -24.74 19.22 -3.13
C ASP A 370 -24.84 17.69 -3.31
N CYS A 371 -25.08 16.96 -2.22
CA CYS A 371 -25.07 15.50 -2.17
C CYS A 371 -26.47 14.91 -1.93
N SER A 372 -26.94 14.03 -2.81
CA SER A 372 -28.26 13.40 -2.70
C SER A 372 -28.39 12.47 -1.48
N GLY A 373 -29.20 12.85 -0.48
CA GLY A 373 -29.54 12.01 0.69
C GLY A 373 -29.41 12.76 2.02
N SER A 374 -29.49 12.03 3.15
CA SER A 374 -29.31 12.62 4.49
C SER A 374 -27.83 12.66 4.92
N PRO A 375 -27.32 13.74 5.54
CA PRO A 375 -26.01 13.78 6.20
C PRO A 375 -25.99 13.05 7.56
N GLN A 376 -27.16 12.66 8.10
CA GLN A 376 -27.29 12.02 9.41
C GLN A 376 -28.06 10.69 9.34
N ALA A 377 -27.68 9.74 10.20
CA ALA A 377 -28.42 8.49 10.42
C ALA A 377 -28.51 8.20 11.92
N SER A 378 -29.66 7.68 12.37
CA SER A 378 -29.86 7.21 13.75
C SER A 378 -30.13 5.71 13.80
N GLN A 379 -29.74 5.05 14.89
CA GLN A 379 -30.02 3.65 15.17
C GLN A 379 -30.37 3.48 16.65
N PRO A 380 -31.29 2.56 17.03
CA PRO A 380 -31.51 2.20 18.43
C PRO A 380 -30.25 1.65 19.12
N CYS A 381 -30.20 1.81 20.44
CA CYS A 381 -29.15 1.29 21.32
C CYS A 381 -29.65 1.17 22.76
N ASN A 382 -28.92 0.42 23.60
CA ASN A 382 -29.17 0.28 25.04
C ASN A 382 -30.64 -0.02 25.40
N THR A 383 -31.25 -0.93 24.65
CA THR A 383 -32.66 -1.34 24.73
C THR A 383 -32.99 -2.21 25.94
N ASN A 384 -32.00 -2.57 26.76
CA ASN A 384 -32.20 -3.30 28.02
C ASN A 384 -32.86 -2.37 29.05
N ALA A 385 -33.75 -2.91 29.88
CA ALA A 385 -34.38 -2.15 30.96
C ALA A 385 -33.32 -1.57 31.94
N CYS A 386 -33.62 -0.40 32.51
CA CYS A 386 -32.76 0.18 33.55
C CYS A 386 -32.88 -0.59 34.88
N PRO A 387 -31.80 -0.68 35.68
CA PRO A 387 -31.88 -1.18 37.05
C PRO A 387 -32.87 -0.37 37.89
N THR A 388 -33.68 -1.05 38.70
CA THR A 388 -34.70 -0.45 39.58
C THR A 388 -34.34 -0.64 41.05
N GLY A 389 -34.75 0.31 41.88
CA GLY A 389 -34.56 0.25 43.33
C GLY A 389 -33.14 0.59 43.82
N TRP A 390 -32.76 -0.02 44.93
CA TRP A 390 -31.50 0.24 45.62
C TRP A 390 -30.33 -0.58 45.05
N SER A 391 -29.17 0.04 44.96
CA SER A 391 -27.90 -0.67 44.79
C SER A 391 -27.60 -1.59 45.97
N THR A 392 -26.65 -2.50 45.76
CA THR A 392 -25.92 -3.14 46.86
C THR A 392 -25.38 -2.09 47.84
N TRP A 393 -25.32 -2.46 49.11
CA TRP A 393 -24.68 -1.65 50.14
C TRP A 393 -23.17 -1.61 49.93
N SER A 394 -22.54 -0.48 50.25
CA SER A 394 -21.10 -0.40 50.44
C SER A 394 -20.64 -1.32 51.58
N SER A 395 -19.35 -1.66 51.59
CA SER A 395 -18.67 -2.09 52.80
C SER A 395 -18.93 -1.10 53.95
N TRP A 396 -18.92 -1.61 55.18
CA TRP A 396 -18.94 -0.77 56.38
C TRP A 396 -17.68 0.09 56.47
N SER A 397 -17.82 1.30 56.98
CA SER A 397 -16.69 2.12 57.42
C SER A 397 -15.90 1.43 58.53
N ARG A 398 -14.67 1.92 58.78
CA ARG A 398 -14.02 1.70 60.08
C ARG A 398 -14.95 2.17 61.21
N CYS A 399 -14.81 1.58 62.39
CA CYS A 399 -15.55 1.99 63.57
C CYS A 399 -15.09 3.37 64.04
N SER A 400 -15.99 4.15 64.66
CA SER A 400 -15.64 5.47 65.22
C SER A 400 -14.69 5.41 66.43
N THR A 401 -14.60 4.26 67.09
CA THR A 401 -13.74 3.99 68.26
C THR A 401 -13.03 2.64 68.09
N THR A 402 -11.94 2.42 68.81
CA THR A 402 -11.22 1.13 68.85
C THR A 402 -11.74 0.17 69.92
N CYS A 403 -12.44 0.70 70.94
CA CYS A 403 -13.05 0.01 72.07
C CYS A 403 -14.11 0.93 72.71
N GLY A 404 -14.82 0.45 73.74
CA GLY A 404 -15.81 1.22 74.50
C GLY A 404 -17.16 1.39 73.81
N GLY A 405 -17.38 0.72 72.67
CA GLY A 405 -18.52 0.93 71.79
C GLY A 405 -18.31 2.07 70.80
N GLY A 406 -18.73 1.84 69.56
CA GLY A 406 -18.66 2.82 68.48
C GLY A 406 -19.64 2.53 67.37
N ILE A 407 -19.70 3.44 66.39
CA ILE A 407 -20.60 3.36 65.24
C ILE A 407 -19.79 3.20 63.96
N ARG A 408 -20.25 2.29 63.10
CA ARG A 408 -19.85 2.16 61.70
C ARG A 408 -21.02 2.54 60.80
N THR A 409 -20.71 3.03 59.60
CA THR A 409 -21.72 3.41 58.60
C THR A 409 -21.53 2.67 57.28
N ARG A 410 -22.63 2.41 56.57
CA ARG A 410 -22.59 1.99 55.16
C ARG A 410 -23.63 2.75 54.34
N ASN A 411 -23.42 2.86 53.03
CA ASN A 411 -24.26 3.68 52.15
C ASN A 411 -24.68 2.86 50.92
N ARG A 412 -25.81 3.22 50.32
CA ARG A 412 -26.28 2.70 49.03
C ARG A 412 -26.69 3.85 48.10
N GLY A 413 -26.82 3.57 46.80
CA GLY A 413 -27.37 4.48 45.80
C GLY A 413 -28.76 4.04 45.38
N CYS A 414 -29.69 4.98 45.20
CA CYS A 414 -30.92 4.68 44.46
C CYS A 414 -30.55 4.66 42.97
N GLN A 415 -30.88 3.59 42.26
CA GLN A 415 -30.58 3.41 40.84
C GLN A 415 -31.79 3.71 39.93
N ALA A 416 -32.98 3.79 40.54
CA ALA A 416 -34.21 4.19 39.87
C ALA A 416 -34.25 5.68 39.52
N LEU A 417 -35.07 6.03 38.52
CA LEU A 417 -35.36 7.41 38.12
C LEU A 417 -36.24 8.16 39.14
N SER A 418 -36.97 7.44 40.00
CA SER A 418 -37.77 8.01 41.08
C SER A 418 -37.29 7.54 42.45
N SER A 419 -37.19 8.47 43.40
CA SER A 419 -36.91 8.17 44.81
C SER A 419 -37.99 7.29 45.46
N SER A 420 -39.25 7.34 44.97
CA SER A 420 -40.34 6.50 45.47
C SER A 420 -40.12 5.00 45.22
N GLN A 421 -39.28 4.64 44.25
CA GLN A 421 -38.91 3.24 43.96
C GLN A 421 -37.78 2.73 44.87
N CYS A 422 -37.30 3.55 45.81
CA CYS A 422 -36.20 3.25 46.73
C CYS A 422 -36.62 3.40 48.20
N PRO A 423 -37.52 2.52 48.73
CA PRO A 423 -38.03 2.63 50.10
C PRO A 423 -36.95 2.37 51.18
N GLY A 424 -37.04 3.10 52.29
CA GLY A 424 -36.09 3.02 53.41
C GLY A 424 -34.86 3.94 53.28
N PRO A 425 -33.87 3.84 54.19
CA PRO A 425 -32.78 4.81 54.28
C PRO A 425 -31.67 4.58 53.25
N ARG A 426 -31.00 5.67 52.83
CA ARG A 426 -29.78 5.65 51.99
C ARG A 426 -28.52 5.25 52.77
N ARG A 427 -28.51 5.42 54.09
CA ARG A 427 -27.36 5.22 54.99
C ARG A 427 -27.73 4.33 56.19
N GLU A 428 -27.01 3.21 56.31
CA GLU A 428 -26.86 2.29 57.45
C GLU A 428 -26.04 2.90 58.60
N ARG A 429 -26.47 2.79 59.87
CA ARG A 429 -25.62 2.88 61.07
C ARG A 429 -25.73 1.55 61.84
N GLY A 430 -24.61 1.03 62.31
CA GLY A 430 -24.58 -0.17 63.15
C GLY A 430 -23.47 -0.10 64.21
N PRO A 431 -23.63 -0.79 65.34
CA PRO A 431 -22.61 -0.84 66.39
C PRO A 431 -21.36 -1.60 65.92
N CYS A 432 -20.26 -1.31 66.60
CA CYS A 432 -18.96 -1.97 66.47
C CYS A 432 -18.13 -1.73 67.74
N ASN A 433 -17.05 -2.52 67.91
CA ASN A 433 -16.03 -2.38 68.93
C ASN A 433 -16.56 -2.19 70.37
N THR A 434 -17.58 -2.98 70.73
CA THR A 434 -18.31 -2.94 72.01
C THR A 434 -17.57 -3.57 73.18
N GLN A 435 -16.38 -4.14 72.97
CA GLN A 435 -15.48 -4.55 74.05
C GLN A 435 -15.02 -3.34 74.88
N SER A 436 -14.95 -3.48 76.20
CA SER A 436 -14.42 -2.45 77.10
C SER A 436 -12.99 -2.05 76.71
N CYS A 437 -12.66 -0.76 76.86
CA CYS A 437 -11.28 -0.32 76.73
C CYS A 437 -10.45 -0.83 77.93
N SER A 438 -9.39 -1.59 77.66
CA SER A 438 -8.39 -1.93 78.67
C SER A 438 -7.63 -0.67 79.08
N ALA A 439 -7.60 -0.37 80.39
CA ALA A 439 -6.97 0.83 80.94
C ALA A 439 -5.43 0.72 80.95
N ALA A 440 -4.81 0.79 79.77
CA ALA A 440 -3.37 0.99 79.65
C ALA A 440 -3.05 2.47 79.91
N SER A 441 -2.63 2.80 81.14
CA SER A 441 -2.30 4.16 81.55
C SER A 441 -1.09 4.69 80.76
N GLY A 442 -1.30 5.64 79.85
CA GLY A 442 -0.27 6.17 78.95
C GLY A 442 0.83 7.02 79.59
N TRP A 443 0.83 7.13 80.93
CA TRP A 443 1.85 7.84 81.70
C TRP A 443 3.19 7.09 81.72
N SER A 444 4.30 7.80 81.57
CA SER A 444 5.63 7.25 81.86
C SER A 444 5.79 6.88 83.34
N SER A 445 6.83 6.11 83.64
CA SER A 445 7.38 6.07 85.01
C SER A 445 7.72 7.47 85.50
N TRP A 446 7.64 7.67 86.81
CA TRP A 446 8.14 8.88 87.49
C TRP A 446 9.66 8.98 87.38
N SER A 447 10.17 10.20 87.27
CA SER A 447 11.59 10.50 87.40
C SER A 447 12.08 10.17 88.81
N ALA A 448 13.40 10.05 88.98
CA ALA A 448 14.00 10.21 90.30
C ALA A 448 13.55 11.56 90.91
N TRP A 449 13.40 11.58 92.23
CA TRP A 449 13.13 12.80 92.99
C TRP A 449 14.38 13.70 92.99
N SER A 450 14.17 15.01 92.93
CA SER A 450 15.25 15.99 93.04
C SER A 450 15.89 15.94 94.43
N ALA A 451 17.13 16.44 94.55
CA ALA A 451 17.63 16.85 95.85
C ALA A 451 16.66 17.87 96.50
N CYS A 452 16.59 17.87 97.83
CA CYS A 452 15.79 18.83 98.57
C CYS A 452 16.33 20.25 98.42
N SER A 453 15.46 21.25 98.40
CA SER A 453 15.83 22.66 98.22
C SER A 453 16.77 23.23 99.29
N HIS A 454 16.79 22.64 100.50
CA HIS A 454 17.67 22.99 101.60
C HIS A 454 18.19 21.73 102.31
N THR A 455 19.35 21.83 102.95
CA THR A 455 20.00 20.73 103.69
C THR A 455 19.52 20.56 105.14
N CYS A 456 18.80 21.53 105.69
CA CYS A 456 18.11 21.43 106.97
C CYS A 456 16.84 22.31 106.97
N GLY A 457 15.90 21.98 107.87
CA GLY A 457 14.57 22.60 107.92
C GLY A 457 13.58 22.07 106.87
N PRO A 458 12.34 22.59 106.85
CA PRO A 458 11.35 22.23 105.83
C PRO A 458 11.85 22.58 104.43
N SER A 459 11.80 21.61 103.52
CA SER A 459 12.32 21.74 102.16
C SER A 459 11.48 20.93 101.18
N THR A 460 11.57 21.28 99.90
CA THR A 460 10.77 20.67 98.83
C THR A 460 11.66 19.83 97.92
N SER A 461 11.14 18.70 97.46
CA SER A 461 11.70 17.88 96.38
C SER A 461 10.60 17.64 95.34
N SER A 462 10.97 17.45 94.08
CA SER A 462 10.02 17.21 92.98
C SER A 462 10.42 16.01 92.11
N SER A 463 9.40 15.37 91.54
CA SER A 463 9.52 14.31 90.53
C SER A 463 8.47 14.59 89.44
N THR A 464 8.76 14.21 88.20
CA THR A 464 7.88 14.45 87.05
C THR A 464 7.67 13.18 86.23
N ARG A 465 6.58 13.14 85.47
CA ARG A 465 6.32 12.10 84.47
C ARG A 465 5.55 12.68 83.29
N SER A 466 5.65 12.02 82.14
CA SER A 466 5.15 12.53 80.86
C SER A 466 3.97 11.71 80.36
N CYS A 467 3.01 12.39 79.72
CA CYS A 467 2.02 11.78 78.83
C CYS A 467 2.44 12.05 77.37
N PRO A 468 2.63 11.03 76.51
CA PRO A 468 2.87 11.23 75.10
C PRO A 468 1.62 11.80 74.41
N SER A 469 1.78 12.81 73.54
CA SER A 469 0.68 13.49 72.84
C SER A 469 -0.14 12.63 71.86
N SER A 470 0.23 11.35 71.71
CA SER A 470 -0.51 10.33 70.95
C SER A 470 -1.46 9.47 71.80
N VAL A 471 -1.52 9.70 73.12
CA VAL A 471 -2.34 8.93 74.07
C VAL A 471 -3.09 9.88 75.01
N THR A 472 -4.27 9.50 75.47
CA THR A 472 -4.95 10.18 76.58
C THR A 472 -4.45 9.61 77.90
N CYS A 473 -4.07 10.47 78.85
CA CYS A 473 -3.59 10.09 80.18
C CYS A 473 -4.31 10.91 81.28
#